data_AF-A0A8C2P1E4-F1
#
_entry.id   AF-A0A8C2P1E4-F1
#
_cell.length_a   1.000
_cell.length_b   1.000
_cell.length_c   1.000
_cell.angle_alpha   90.00
_cell.angle_beta   90.00
_cell.angle_gamma   90.00
#
_symmetry.space_group_name_H-M   'P 1'
#
loop_
_entity.id
_entity.type
_entity.pdbx_description
1 polymer ?
#
loop_
_entity_poly.entity_id
_entity_poly.type
_entity_poly.pdbx_seq_one_letter_code
_entity_poly.pdbx_strand_id
1 'polypeptide(L)'
;MGLAMEHGSPYSRAGSSSRGCWYYLRYFFLFVSLIQFLIILGLVLFMVYGNVHVSTESNLQATERRADGLYGQVVGLTASQANLSKELNLTARARDAINQMMLNARRDLDRINASFRQCQADRVIYINNQRYMAAIILSEKQCQEHLKEANRSCDALALSLTQKAKTLEVELAKEKLVCTKDKDGLTVGKRVAEEQLAECSKARDQQQQERQLAEDRLRKVQAFCLSLDKNKFEMDVRNLWRDSIIPRTLGTLGFNLYHPLGSELPAIQRACDSLPSIMTSKVEELARSLRAGIDSVTLENEKLQRQKLEVEQSLRASQEAKEKVALQKERDRLVKELEEKKREAEHLKLQLAVKSSALETCITAKSQLTIPGPRPAVPAHNPPPIDPASLEEFKRRILDSQRAPASNVLVSASG
;
A
#
# COMPACT_ATOMS: atom_id res chain seq x y z
N MET A 1 -60.75 -136.25 10.43
CA MET A 1 -62.11 -135.69 10.64
C MET A 1 -61.97 -134.17 10.64
N GLY A 2 -62.87 -133.38 10.06
CA GLY A 2 -64.19 -133.75 9.57
C GLY A 2 -64.43 -133.34 8.13
N LEU A 3 -65.49 -133.80 7.49
CA LEU A 3 -66.46 -134.86 7.78
C LEU A 3 -67.29 -134.98 6.50
N ALA A 4 -67.53 -136.20 6.04
CA ALA A 4 -68.62 -136.65 5.17
C ALA A 4 -68.31 -138.15 4.92
N MET A 5 -68.91 -139.15 5.58
CA MET A 5 -70.32 -139.60 5.52
C MET A 5 -70.85 -139.53 4.08
N GLU A 6 -71.38 -140.57 3.45
CA GLU A 6 -72.06 -141.82 3.85
C GLU A 6 -72.33 -142.55 2.50
N HIS A 7 -72.50 -143.87 2.33
CA HIS A 7 -73.69 -144.70 2.61
C HIS A 7 -73.60 -145.94 1.68
N GLY A 8 -74.16 -147.09 2.09
CA GLY A 8 -74.67 -148.08 1.11
C GLY A 8 -74.14 -149.52 1.16
N SER A 9 -74.62 -150.28 2.15
CA SER A 9 -74.65 -151.76 2.23
C SER A 9 -75.68 -152.36 1.23
N PRO A 10 -76.12 -153.64 1.28
CA PRO A 10 -75.50 -154.99 1.37
C PRO A 10 -76.05 -155.95 0.28
N TYR A 11 -75.66 -157.24 0.26
CA TYR A 11 -76.54 -158.45 0.16
C TYR A 11 -75.64 -159.69 0.38
N SER A 12 -75.68 -160.37 1.55
CA SER A 12 -76.45 -161.62 1.85
C SER A 12 -76.18 -162.76 0.85
N ARG A 13 -75.53 -163.89 1.20
CA ARG A 13 -75.87 -165.00 2.12
C ARG A 13 -76.04 -166.29 1.28
N ALA A 14 -75.71 -167.42 1.92
CA ALA A 14 -75.87 -168.83 1.50
C ALA A 14 -74.76 -169.33 0.55
N GLY A 15 -74.19 -170.51 0.72
CA GLY A 15 -74.47 -171.60 1.65
C GLY A 15 -73.49 -172.75 1.38
N SER A 16 -73.18 -173.49 2.44
CA SER A 16 -72.81 -174.91 2.48
C SER A 16 -72.67 -175.68 1.14
N SER A 17 -71.48 -176.20 0.84
CA SER A 17 -71.22 -177.67 0.77
C SER A 17 -69.77 -177.98 0.38
N SER A 18 -69.18 -178.96 1.07
CA SER A 18 -67.93 -179.70 0.80
C SER A 18 -66.63 -178.91 0.60
N ARG A 19 -65.83 -178.85 1.68
CA ARG A 19 -64.41 -178.47 1.69
C ARG A 19 -63.59 -179.47 0.87
N GLY A 20 -63.21 -179.12 -0.35
CA GLY A 20 -62.12 -179.77 -1.07
C GLY A 20 -60.76 -179.19 -0.66
N CYS A 21 -59.73 -180.04 -0.60
CA CYS A 21 -58.33 -179.78 -0.24
C CYS A 21 -57.63 -178.61 -1.01
N TRP A 22 -58.32 -177.95 -1.95
CA TRP A 22 -57.81 -176.88 -2.79
C TRP A 22 -57.79 -175.48 -2.12
N TYR A 23 -58.48 -175.31 -0.99
CA TYR A 23 -58.56 -174.02 -0.29
C TYR A 23 -57.22 -173.63 0.38
N TYR A 24 -56.52 -174.55 1.04
CA TYR A 24 -55.31 -174.25 1.82
C TYR A 24 -54.07 -173.93 0.95
N LEU A 25 -53.96 -174.50 -0.25
CA LEU A 25 -52.86 -174.21 -1.19
C LEU A 25 -52.85 -172.75 -1.66
N ARG A 26 -54.05 -172.14 -1.80
CA ARG A 26 -54.17 -170.72 -2.16
C ARG A 26 -53.69 -169.79 -1.04
N TYR A 27 -53.84 -170.17 0.23
CA TYR A 27 -53.33 -169.41 1.37
C TYR A 27 -51.80 -169.50 1.49
N PHE A 28 -51.21 -170.69 1.26
CA PHE A 28 -49.76 -170.85 1.34
C PHE A 28 -49.02 -169.93 0.36
N PHE A 29 -49.48 -169.85 -0.90
CA PHE A 29 -48.88 -168.95 -1.89
C PHE A 29 -49.05 -167.47 -1.51
N LEU A 30 -50.21 -167.10 -0.94
CA LEU A 30 -50.49 -165.75 -0.44
C LEU A 30 -49.55 -165.35 0.71
N PHE A 31 -49.33 -166.24 1.68
CA PHE A 31 -48.45 -165.97 2.81
C PHE A 31 -46.98 -165.90 2.42
N VAL A 32 -46.51 -166.75 1.50
CA VAL A 32 -45.12 -166.67 0.99
C VAL A 32 -44.88 -165.36 0.25
N SER A 33 -45.82 -164.94 -0.62
CA SER A 33 -45.73 -163.64 -1.30
C SER A 33 -45.82 -162.45 -0.33
N LEU A 34 -46.62 -162.52 0.73
CA LEU A 34 -46.74 -161.48 1.75
C LEU A 34 -45.45 -161.31 2.58
N ILE A 35 -44.85 -162.42 3.01
CA ILE A 35 -43.58 -162.39 3.76
C ILE A 35 -42.47 -161.82 2.86
N GLN A 36 -42.40 -162.24 1.59
CA GLN A 36 -41.47 -161.66 0.62
C GLN A 36 -41.69 -160.16 0.44
N PHE A 37 -42.95 -159.69 0.34
CA PHE A 37 -43.26 -158.27 0.22
C PHE A 37 -42.83 -157.47 1.46
N LEU A 38 -43.09 -157.98 2.66
CA LEU A 38 -42.71 -157.32 3.91
C LEU A 38 -41.19 -157.23 4.08
N ILE A 39 -40.43 -158.24 3.63
CA ILE A 39 -38.96 -158.17 3.62
C ILE A 39 -38.46 -157.12 2.62
N ILE A 40 -39.01 -157.10 1.40
CA ILE A 40 -38.65 -156.09 0.40
C ILE A 40 -38.96 -154.68 0.91
N LEU A 41 -40.14 -154.49 1.51
CA LEU A 41 -40.55 -153.20 2.07
C LEU A 41 -39.67 -152.79 3.25
N GLY A 42 -39.30 -153.74 4.11
CA GLY A 42 -38.37 -153.52 5.23
C GLY A 42 -36.97 -153.10 4.76
N LEU A 43 -36.41 -153.76 3.73
CA LEU A 43 -35.11 -153.40 3.16
C LEU A 43 -35.15 -152.06 2.43
N VAL A 44 -36.23 -151.75 1.71
CA VAL A 44 -36.40 -150.46 1.03
C VAL A 44 -36.54 -149.32 2.04
N LEU A 45 -37.32 -149.46 3.11
CA LEU A 45 -37.41 -148.42 4.14
C LEU A 45 -36.07 -148.20 4.85
N PHE A 46 -35.31 -149.26 5.13
CA PHE A 46 -33.98 -149.12 5.72
C PHE A 46 -33.01 -148.43 4.76
N MET A 47 -33.07 -148.72 3.46
CA MET A 47 -32.21 -148.07 2.46
C MET A 47 -32.59 -146.61 2.21
N VAL A 48 -33.89 -146.30 2.18
CA VAL A 48 -34.40 -144.95 1.89
C VAL A 48 -34.31 -144.04 3.12
N TYR A 49 -34.55 -144.55 4.33
CA TYR A 49 -34.62 -143.74 5.56
C TYR A 49 -33.45 -143.97 6.53
N GLY A 50 -32.73 -145.09 6.45
CA GLY A 50 -31.59 -145.38 7.32
C GLY A 50 -30.38 -144.45 7.14
N ASN A 51 -30.27 -143.81 5.96
CA ASN A 51 -29.15 -142.89 5.65
C ASN A 51 -29.54 -141.39 5.70
N VAL A 52 -30.81 -141.06 5.98
CA VAL A 52 -31.29 -139.67 5.93
C VAL A 52 -30.80 -138.85 7.11
N HIS A 53 -30.64 -139.47 8.29
CA HIS A 53 -30.23 -138.75 9.52
C HIS A 53 -28.82 -138.13 9.43
N VAL A 54 -27.89 -138.78 8.73
CA VAL A 54 -26.54 -138.24 8.48
C VAL A 54 -26.57 -137.11 7.43
N SER A 55 -27.48 -137.20 6.45
CA SER A 55 -27.62 -136.18 5.40
C SER A 55 -28.36 -134.92 5.87
N THR A 56 -29.36 -135.02 6.75
CA THR A 56 -30.03 -133.85 7.33
C THR A 56 -29.15 -133.14 8.34
N GLU A 57 -28.42 -133.88 9.19
CA GLU A 57 -27.48 -133.28 10.16
C GLU A 57 -26.32 -132.56 9.45
N SER A 58 -25.75 -133.16 8.40
CA SER A 58 -24.69 -132.51 7.61
C SER A 58 -25.16 -131.25 6.87
N ASN A 59 -26.39 -131.25 6.34
CA ASN A 59 -26.97 -130.06 5.72
C ASN A 59 -27.27 -128.96 6.73
N LEU A 60 -27.77 -129.32 7.92
CA LEU A 60 -28.06 -128.36 8.99
C LEU A 60 -26.76 -127.72 9.50
N GLN A 61 -25.72 -128.53 9.75
CA GLN A 61 -24.38 -128.03 10.06
C GLN A 61 -23.81 -127.15 8.93
N ALA A 62 -24.05 -127.49 7.66
CA ALA A 62 -23.60 -126.68 6.54
C ALA A 62 -24.32 -125.33 6.47
N THR A 63 -25.61 -125.28 6.79
CA THR A 63 -26.37 -124.02 6.88
C THR A 63 -25.99 -123.19 8.10
N GLU A 64 -25.72 -123.83 9.24
CA GLU A 64 -25.23 -123.17 10.46
C GLU A 64 -23.86 -122.52 10.20
N ARG A 65 -22.91 -123.26 9.61
CA ARG A 65 -21.61 -122.70 9.22
C ARG A 65 -21.72 -121.54 8.24
N ARG A 66 -22.69 -121.57 7.30
CA ARG A 66 -22.95 -120.43 6.39
C ARG A 66 -23.59 -119.25 7.12
N ALA A 67 -24.54 -119.51 8.02
CA ALA A 67 -25.18 -118.47 8.82
C ALA A 67 -24.15 -117.79 9.75
N ASP A 68 -23.28 -118.57 10.40
CA ASP A 68 -22.15 -118.07 11.19
C ASP A 68 -21.16 -117.29 10.31
N GLY A 69 -20.87 -117.78 9.11
CA GLY A 69 -20.01 -117.08 8.15
C GLY A 69 -20.59 -115.73 7.70
N LEU A 70 -21.88 -115.68 7.37
CA LEU A 70 -22.60 -114.45 7.01
C LEU A 70 -22.75 -113.51 8.20
N TYR A 71 -23.02 -114.04 9.39
CA TYR A 71 -23.08 -113.25 10.62
C TYR A 71 -21.73 -112.61 10.94
N GLY A 72 -20.64 -113.38 10.83
CA GLY A 72 -19.28 -112.87 10.94
C GLY A 72 -18.98 -111.76 9.93
N GLN A 73 -19.43 -111.90 8.68
CA GLN A 73 -19.32 -110.85 7.66
C GLN A 73 -20.13 -109.60 8.00
N VAL A 74 -21.39 -109.74 8.44
CA VAL A 74 -22.23 -108.60 8.83
C VAL A 74 -21.65 -107.86 10.04
N VAL A 75 -21.15 -108.59 11.03
CA VAL A 75 -20.46 -107.99 12.19
C VAL A 75 -19.18 -107.27 11.76
N GLY A 76 -18.37 -107.90 10.88
CA GLY A 76 -17.17 -107.29 10.33
C GLY A 76 -17.46 -106.03 9.51
N LEU A 77 -18.49 -106.06 8.66
CA LEU A 77 -18.93 -104.91 7.88
C LEU A 77 -19.49 -103.80 8.77
N THR A 78 -20.27 -104.13 9.80
CA THR A 78 -20.80 -103.17 10.77
C THR A 78 -19.67 -102.48 11.54
N ALA A 79 -18.65 -103.24 11.96
CA ALA A 79 -17.46 -102.68 12.59
C ALA A 79 -16.68 -101.75 11.64
N SER A 80 -16.54 -102.15 10.36
CA SER A 80 -15.88 -101.31 9.35
C SER A 80 -16.66 -100.01 9.07
N GLN A 81 -17.99 -100.08 8.99
CA GLN A 81 -18.86 -98.92 8.80
C GLN A 81 -18.77 -97.97 10.00
N ALA A 82 -18.79 -98.49 11.22
CA ALA A 82 -18.63 -97.69 12.43
C ALA A 82 -17.25 -97.00 12.46
N ASN A 83 -16.19 -97.71 12.05
CA ASN A 83 -14.85 -97.13 11.97
C ASN A 83 -14.76 -96.01 10.92
N LEU A 84 -15.24 -96.25 9.69
CA LEU A 84 -15.30 -95.23 8.64
C LEU A 84 -16.14 -94.03 9.06
N SER A 85 -17.29 -94.25 9.70
CA SER A 85 -18.14 -93.17 10.19
C SER A 85 -17.42 -92.33 11.25
N LYS A 86 -16.59 -92.94 12.09
CA LYS A 86 -15.78 -92.23 13.09
C LYS A 86 -14.68 -91.41 12.42
N GLU A 87 -13.96 -91.98 11.47
CA GLU A 87 -12.94 -91.27 10.69
C GLU A 87 -13.53 -90.08 9.94
N LEU A 88 -14.64 -90.27 9.23
CA LEU A 88 -15.33 -89.18 8.51
C LEU A 88 -15.80 -88.07 9.44
N ASN A 89 -16.27 -88.38 10.65
CA ASN A 89 -16.65 -87.36 11.63
C ASN A 89 -15.43 -86.57 12.13
N LEU A 90 -14.30 -87.25 12.36
CA LEU A 90 -13.04 -86.58 12.70
C LEU A 90 -12.56 -85.67 11.55
N THR A 91 -12.61 -86.15 10.30
CA THR A 91 -12.25 -85.35 9.13
C THR A 91 -13.19 -84.17 8.92
N ALA A 92 -14.50 -84.33 9.14
CA ALA A 92 -15.48 -83.25 9.05
C ALA A 92 -15.22 -82.16 10.09
N ARG A 93 -14.96 -82.54 11.36
CA ARG A 93 -14.59 -81.58 12.41
C ARG A 93 -13.29 -80.86 12.10
N ALA A 94 -12.29 -81.57 11.58
CA ALA A 94 -11.03 -80.96 11.15
C ALA A 94 -11.25 -79.95 10.02
N ARG A 95 -12.10 -80.28 9.04
CA ARG A 95 -12.51 -79.35 7.98
C ARG A 95 -13.21 -78.11 8.53
N ASP A 96 -14.14 -78.28 9.46
CA ASP A 96 -14.86 -77.15 10.07
C ASP A 96 -13.91 -76.24 10.88
N ALA A 97 -12.96 -76.82 11.62
CA ALA A 97 -11.92 -76.06 12.31
C ALA A 97 -11.02 -75.28 11.34
N ILE A 98 -10.61 -75.89 10.22
CA ILE A 98 -9.84 -75.22 9.16
C ILE A 98 -10.65 -74.08 8.54
N ASN A 99 -11.94 -74.30 8.24
CA ASN A 99 -12.82 -73.27 7.69
C ASN A 99 -12.97 -72.08 8.66
N GLN A 100 -13.13 -72.35 9.96
CA GLN A 100 -13.20 -71.30 10.98
C GLN A 100 -11.88 -70.51 11.07
N MET A 101 -10.73 -71.19 11.07
CA MET A 101 -9.43 -70.53 11.02
C MET A 101 -9.26 -69.66 9.78
N MET A 102 -9.70 -70.13 8.61
CA MET A 102 -9.64 -69.36 7.37
C MET A 102 -10.51 -68.09 7.44
N LEU A 103 -11.71 -68.17 8.03
CA LEU A 103 -12.57 -67.01 8.23
C LEU A 103 -11.95 -66.00 9.20
N ASN A 104 -11.35 -66.46 10.28
CA ASN A 104 -10.66 -65.58 11.22
C ASN A 104 -9.45 -64.90 10.57
N ALA A 105 -8.63 -65.65 9.83
CA ALA A 105 -7.49 -65.11 9.09
C ALA A 105 -7.91 -64.04 8.06
N ARG A 106 -9.06 -64.22 7.38
CA ARG A 106 -9.60 -63.19 6.47
C ARG A 106 -9.99 -61.92 7.22
N ARG A 107 -10.68 -62.04 8.36
CA ARG A 107 -11.04 -60.88 9.19
C ARG A 107 -9.81 -60.13 9.70
N ASP A 108 -8.77 -60.86 10.11
CA ASP A 108 -7.52 -60.26 10.56
C ASP A 108 -6.81 -59.54 9.41
N LEU A 109 -6.79 -60.13 8.21
CA LEU A 109 -6.25 -59.49 7.01
C LEU A 109 -7.01 -58.21 6.67
N ASP A 110 -8.35 -58.22 6.73
CA ASP A 110 -9.17 -57.04 6.49
C ASP A 110 -8.90 -55.94 7.52
N ARG A 111 -8.74 -56.31 8.80
CA ARG A 111 -8.40 -55.37 9.88
C ARG A 111 -7.01 -54.75 9.68
N ILE A 112 -6.01 -55.55 9.30
CA ILE A 112 -4.66 -55.09 9.01
C ILE A 112 -4.65 -54.18 7.78
N ASN A 113 -5.41 -54.53 6.73
CA ASN A 113 -5.52 -53.68 5.55
C ASN A 113 -6.17 -52.33 5.85
N ALA A 114 -7.19 -52.31 6.70
CA ALA A 114 -7.83 -51.06 7.13
C ALA A 114 -6.86 -50.18 7.94
N SER A 115 -6.13 -50.75 8.90
CA SER A 115 -5.15 -49.98 9.70
C SER A 115 -3.98 -49.50 8.85
N PHE A 116 -3.53 -50.28 7.87
CA PHE A 116 -2.49 -49.88 6.93
C PHE A 116 -2.91 -48.70 6.05
N ARG A 117 -4.15 -48.71 5.54
CA ARG A 117 -4.69 -47.57 4.78
C ARG A 117 -4.78 -46.31 5.62
N GLN A 118 -5.22 -46.44 6.88
CA GLN A 118 -5.24 -45.31 7.81
C GLN A 118 -3.84 -44.76 8.07
N CYS A 119 -2.87 -45.64 8.34
CA CYS A 119 -1.47 -45.25 8.54
C CYS A 119 -0.88 -44.54 7.31
N GLN A 120 -1.21 -44.97 6.09
CA GLN A 120 -0.81 -44.26 4.87
C GLN A 120 -1.43 -42.86 4.79
N ALA A 121 -2.72 -42.72 5.09
CA ALA A 121 -3.39 -41.41 5.09
C ALA A 121 -2.75 -40.47 6.12
N ASP A 122 -2.51 -40.95 7.33
CA ASP A 122 -1.86 -40.20 8.41
C ASP A 122 -0.44 -39.79 8.02
N ARG A 123 0.32 -40.67 7.34
CA ARG A 123 1.66 -40.35 6.84
C ARG A 123 1.64 -39.21 5.83
N VAL A 124 0.67 -39.19 4.91
CA VAL A 124 0.53 -38.09 3.94
C VAL A 124 0.20 -36.78 4.65
N ILE A 125 -0.71 -36.81 5.64
CA ILE A 125 -1.05 -35.64 6.45
C ILE A 125 0.20 -35.11 7.17
N TYR A 126 0.98 -35.99 7.81
CA TYR A 126 2.20 -35.61 8.52
C TYR A 126 3.23 -34.97 7.60
N ILE A 127 3.47 -35.55 6.42
CA ILE A 127 4.40 -34.99 5.41
C ILE A 127 3.94 -33.60 4.97
N ASN A 128 2.65 -33.41 4.72
CA ASN A 128 2.11 -32.10 4.35
C ASN A 128 2.24 -31.08 5.49
N ASN A 129 1.94 -31.48 6.73
CA ASN A 129 2.10 -30.62 7.90
C ASN A 129 3.56 -30.21 8.12
N GLN A 130 4.52 -31.11 7.91
CA GLN A 130 5.94 -30.78 7.96
C GLN A 130 6.32 -29.75 6.89
N ARG A 131 5.80 -29.88 5.66
CA ARG A 131 6.03 -28.89 4.59
C ARG A 131 5.46 -27.52 4.95
N TYR A 132 4.26 -27.47 5.51
CA TYR A 132 3.65 -26.21 5.98
C TYR A 132 4.45 -25.58 7.11
N MET A 133 4.86 -26.36 8.11
CA MET A 133 5.70 -25.85 9.19
C MET A 133 7.03 -25.29 8.67
N ALA A 134 7.70 -25.98 7.75
CA ALA A 134 8.92 -25.49 7.14
C ALA A 134 8.70 -24.17 6.39
N ALA A 135 7.60 -24.04 5.64
CA ALA A 135 7.25 -22.81 4.94
C ALA A 135 6.95 -21.65 5.90
N ILE A 136 6.23 -21.91 7.00
CA ILE A 136 5.94 -20.91 8.03
C ILE A 136 7.24 -20.41 8.66
N ILE A 137 8.13 -21.31 9.10
CA ILE A 137 9.42 -20.94 9.70
C ILE A 137 10.26 -20.10 8.73
N LEU A 138 10.29 -20.48 7.45
CA LEU A 138 11.02 -19.72 6.44
C LEU A 138 10.43 -18.31 6.25
N SER A 139 9.11 -18.20 6.18
CA SER A 139 8.41 -16.92 6.03
C SER A 139 8.60 -16.01 7.24
N GLU A 140 8.58 -16.57 8.45
CA GLU A 140 8.82 -15.85 9.70
C GLU A 140 10.25 -15.31 9.74
N LYS A 141 11.23 -16.13 9.33
CA LYS A 141 12.63 -15.71 9.22
C LYS A 141 12.81 -14.56 8.24
N GLN A 142 12.20 -14.64 7.06
CA GLN A 142 12.25 -13.55 6.06
C GLN A 142 11.60 -12.27 6.59
N CYS A 143 10.44 -12.38 7.25
CA CYS A 143 9.78 -11.25 7.89
C CYS A 143 10.68 -10.59 8.96
N GLN A 144 11.34 -11.40 9.79
CA GLN A 144 12.25 -10.91 10.82
C GLN A 144 13.48 -10.20 10.22
N GLU A 145 14.03 -10.70 9.12
CA GLU A 145 15.14 -10.07 8.40
C GLU A 145 14.71 -8.72 7.79
N HIS A 146 13.58 -8.69 7.10
CA HIS A 146 13.01 -7.45 6.55
C HIS A 146 12.73 -6.41 7.64
N LEU A 147 12.20 -6.83 8.79
CA LEU A 147 11.94 -5.91 9.91
C LEU A 147 13.24 -5.35 10.50
N LYS A 148 14.29 -6.18 10.64
CA LYS A 148 15.61 -5.70 11.08
C LYS A 148 16.19 -4.69 10.11
N GLU A 149 16.06 -4.91 8.81
CA GLU A 149 16.57 -3.99 7.79
C GLU A 149 15.77 -2.69 7.72
N ALA A 150 14.44 -2.77 7.83
CA ALA A 150 13.57 -1.60 7.95
C ALA A 150 13.89 -0.78 9.20
N ASN A 151 14.09 -1.41 10.36
CA ASN A 151 14.49 -0.73 11.59
C ASN A 151 15.83 0.00 11.43
N ARG A 152 16.84 -0.64 10.82
CA ARG A 152 18.13 0.02 10.52
C ARG A 152 17.95 1.25 9.64
N SER A 153 17.07 1.18 8.64
CA SER A 153 16.75 2.34 7.79
C SER A 153 16.03 3.45 8.56
N CYS A 154 15.13 3.10 9.49
CA CYS A 154 14.45 4.07 10.34
C CYS A 154 15.44 4.77 11.28
N ASP A 155 16.37 4.04 11.90
CA ASP A 155 17.40 4.61 12.77
C ASP A 155 18.32 5.57 12.00
N ALA A 156 18.73 5.18 10.79
CA ALA A 156 19.52 6.06 9.91
C ALA A 156 18.77 7.34 9.53
N LEU A 157 17.47 7.23 9.22
CA LEU A 157 16.63 8.39 8.92
C LEU A 157 16.46 9.29 10.16
N ALA A 158 16.25 8.71 11.34
CA ALA A 158 16.13 9.45 12.59
C ALA A 158 17.41 10.23 12.92
N LEU A 159 18.58 9.62 12.72
CA LEU A 159 19.88 10.29 12.87
C LEU A 159 20.05 11.44 11.87
N SER A 160 19.70 11.22 10.61
CA SER A 160 19.76 12.27 9.57
C SER A 160 18.84 13.44 9.88
N LEU A 161 17.60 13.18 10.31
CA LEU A 161 16.65 14.21 10.72
C LEU A 161 17.13 14.97 11.95
N THR A 162 17.69 14.27 12.94
CA THR A 162 18.26 14.90 14.13
C THR A 162 19.44 15.81 13.78
N GLN A 163 20.31 15.39 12.86
CA GLN A 163 21.41 16.22 12.38
C GLN A 163 20.90 17.47 11.66
N LYS A 164 19.90 17.32 10.77
CA LYS A 164 19.28 18.46 10.08
C LYS A 164 18.61 19.43 11.05
N ALA A 165 17.92 18.92 12.07
CA ALA A 165 17.31 19.75 13.11
C ALA A 165 18.37 20.59 13.83
N LYS A 166 19.48 19.97 14.26
CA LYS A 166 20.60 20.69 14.88
C LYS A 166 21.22 21.73 13.96
N THR A 167 21.38 21.42 12.66
CA THR A 167 21.87 22.41 11.69
C THR A 167 20.92 23.59 11.57
N LEU A 168 19.61 23.35 11.47
CA LEU A 168 18.61 24.41 11.40
C LEU A 168 18.54 25.24 12.68
N GLU A 169 18.72 24.64 13.85
CA GLU A 169 18.82 25.38 15.12
C GLU A 169 20.00 26.35 15.12
N VAL A 170 21.17 25.91 14.61
CA VAL A 170 22.35 26.77 14.47
C VAL A 170 22.12 27.89 13.47
N GLU A 171 21.55 27.60 12.30
CA GLU A 171 21.24 28.63 11.30
C GLU A 171 20.21 29.64 11.81
N LEU A 172 19.16 29.18 12.51
CA LEU A 172 18.18 30.05 13.15
C LEU A 172 18.82 30.97 14.20
N ALA A 173 19.76 30.45 15.00
CA ALA A 173 20.49 31.26 15.97
C ALA A 173 21.36 32.34 15.30
N LYS A 174 22.03 32.00 14.19
CA LYS A 174 22.80 32.97 13.38
C LYS A 174 21.89 34.05 12.80
N GLU A 175 20.76 33.65 12.22
CA GLU A 175 19.83 34.59 11.60
C GLU A 175 19.17 35.52 12.63
N LYS A 176 18.84 35.00 13.82
CA LYS A 176 18.41 35.84 14.95
C LYS A 176 19.46 36.88 15.34
N LEU A 177 20.74 36.51 15.37
CA LEU A 177 21.83 37.45 15.67
C LEU A 177 21.92 38.55 14.60
N VAL A 178 21.86 38.18 13.31
CA VAL A 178 21.86 39.14 12.20
C VAL A 178 20.66 40.07 12.27
N CYS A 179 19.46 39.53 12.45
CA CYS A 179 18.23 40.31 12.58
C CYS A 179 18.28 41.29 13.77
N THR A 180 18.87 40.88 14.89
CA THR A 180 19.08 41.75 16.05
C THR A 180 20.03 42.89 15.71
N LYS A 181 21.16 42.59 15.06
CA LYS A 181 22.13 43.59 14.62
C LYS A 181 21.53 44.58 13.61
N ASP A 182 20.74 44.09 12.66
CA ASP A 182 20.08 44.92 11.66
C ASP A 182 19.01 45.81 12.30
N LYS A 183 18.23 45.27 13.25
CA LYS A 183 17.30 46.06 14.07
C LYS A 183 18.03 47.18 14.79
N ASP A 184 19.12 46.88 15.48
CA ASP A 184 19.90 47.89 16.19
C ASP A 184 20.47 48.94 15.22
N GLY A 185 21.00 48.51 14.07
CA GLY A 185 21.45 49.39 13.00
C GLY A 185 20.36 50.31 12.48
N LEU A 186 19.15 49.80 12.24
CA LEU A 186 17.99 50.58 11.82
C LEU A 186 17.55 51.56 12.91
N THR A 187 17.58 51.18 14.19
CA THR A 187 17.23 52.11 15.28
C THR A 187 18.23 53.25 15.41
N VAL A 188 19.53 52.99 15.18
CA VAL A 188 20.56 54.04 15.11
C VAL A 188 20.32 54.93 13.90
N GLY A 189 20.13 54.34 12.71
CA GLY A 189 19.84 55.08 11.48
C GLY A 189 18.61 55.96 11.60
N LYS A 190 17.54 55.46 12.23
CA LYS A 190 16.33 56.23 12.53
C LYS A 190 16.64 57.45 13.40
N ARG A 191 17.38 57.28 14.50
CA ARG A 191 17.76 58.40 15.38
C ARG A 191 18.56 59.47 14.65
N VAL A 192 19.54 59.06 13.84
CA VAL A 192 20.34 60.00 13.03
C VAL A 192 19.45 60.75 12.03
N ALA A 193 18.54 60.06 11.35
CA ALA A 193 17.61 60.71 10.41
C ALA A 193 16.65 61.68 11.11
N GLU A 194 16.15 61.34 12.30
CA GLU A 194 15.31 62.23 13.12
C GLU A 194 16.09 63.48 13.59
N GLU A 195 17.36 63.31 13.98
CA GLU A 195 18.23 64.42 14.37
C GLU A 195 18.53 65.35 13.18
N GLN A 196 18.87 64.79 12.02
CA GLN A 196 19.06 65.56 10.77
C GLN A 196 17.78 66.28 10.34
N LEU A 197 16.61 65.65 10.49
CA LEU A 197 15.32 66.27 10.20
C LEU A 197 15.05 67.46 11.14
N ALA A 198 15.37 67.32 12.43
CA ALA A 198 15.23 68.38 13.41
C ALA A 198 16.23 69.54 13.19
N GLU A 199 17.44 69.25 12.72
CA GLU A 199 18.41 70.27 12.34
C GLU A 199 17.99 71.00 11.07
N CYS A 200 17.52 70.27 10.05
CA CYS A 200 17.00 70.82 8.81
C CYS A 200 15.76 71.71 9.04
N SER A 201 14.85 71.30 9.93
CA SER A 201 13.69 72.13 10.28
C SER A 201 14.10 73.43 10.98
N LYS A 202 15.04 73.37 11.94
CA LYS A 202 15.60 74.57 12.58
C LYS A 202 16.25 75.50 11.57
N ALA A 203 17.07 74.97 10.66
CA ALA A 203 17.73 75.75 9.62
C ALA A 203 16.69 76.40 8.68
N ARG A 204 15.62 75.68 8.33
CA ARG A 204 14.52 76.21 7.52
C ARG A 204 13.80 77.36 8.22
N ASP A 205 13.49 77.20 9.50
CA ASP A 205 12.78 78.21 10.28
C ASP A 205 13.66 79.45 10.49
N GLN A 206 14.95 79.28 10.75
CA GLN A 206 15.94 80.38 10.79
C GLN A 206 16.00 81.12 9.46
N GLN A 207 16.15 80.41 8.35
CA GLN A 207 16.20 81.01 7.02
C GLN A 207 14.90 81.76 6.69
N GLN A 208 13.75 81.23 7.11
CA GLN A 208 12.46 81.89 6.91
C GLN A 208 12.34 83.17 7.75
N GLN A 209 12.83 83.16 8.99
CA GLN A 209 12.88 84.34 9.84
C GLN A 209 13.84 85.42 9.29
N GLU A 210 15.05 85.04 8.86
CA GLU A 210 15.99 85.95 8.22
C GLU A 210 15.41 86.57 6.95
N ARG A 211 14.72 85.77 6.14
CA ARG A 211 14.04 86.26 4.94
C ARG A 211 12.95 87.27 5.27
N GLN A 212 12.11 87.02 6.27
CA GLN A 212 11.09 87.97 6.71
C GLN A 212 11.72 89.28 7.18
N LEU A 213 12.80 89.22 7.97
CA LEU A 213 13.52 90.41 8.41
C LEU A 213 14.12 91.20 7.23
N ALA A 214 14.66 90.50 6.23
CA ALA A 214 15.18 91.11 5.01
C ALA A 214 14.06 91.76 4.17
N GLU A 215 12.93 91.08 4.00
CA GLU A 215 11.75 91.60 3.29
C GLU A 215 11.17 92.84 3.99
N ASP A 216 11.08 92.84 5.33
CA ASP A 216 10.62 94.00 6.10
C ASP A 216 11.58 95.20 6.01
N ARG A 217 12.90 94.96 6.03
CA ARG A 217 13.91 96.01 5.79
C ARG A 217 13.78 96.57 4.37
N LEU A 218 13.62 95.70 3.38
CA LEU A 218 13.44 96.11 1.99
C LEU A 218 12.17 96.96 1.83
N ARG A 219 11.04 96.54 2.41
CA ARG A 219 9.78 97.32 2.42
C ARG A 219 9.96 98.70 3.04
N LYS A 220 10.69 98.81 4.16
CA LYS A 220 11.01 100.12 4.77
C LYS A 220 11.80 101.01 3.81
N VAL A 221 12.87 100.48 3.20
CA VAL A 221 13.67 101.23 2.22
C VAL A 221 12.82 101.64 1.02
N GLN A 222 12.00 100.73 0.50
CA GLN A 222 11.13 100.99 -0.64
C GLN A 222 10.09 102.07 -0.31
N ALA A 223 9.51 102.07 0.89
CA ALA A 223 8.59 103.11 1.35
C ALA A 223 9.27 104.49 1.39
N PHE A 224 10.48 104.60 1.94
CA PHE A 224 11.23 105.86 1.97
C PHE A 224 11.64 106.34 0.58
N CYS A 225 12.05 105.42 -0.32
CA CYS A 225 12.50 105.76 -1.67
C CYS A 225 11.37 106.10 -2.63
N LEU A 226 10.19 105.50 -2.46
CA LEU A 226 8.99 105.83 -3.25
C LEU A 226 8.35 107.16 -2.80
N SER A 227 8.51 107.54 -1.53
CA SER A 227 7.97 108.80 -0.99
C SER A 227 8.82 110.04 -1.26
N LEU A 228 10.01 109.88 -1.86
CA LEU A 228 10.90 111.01 -2.14
C LEU A 228 10.37 111.82 -3.33
N ASP A 229 9.49 112.78 -3.04
CA ASP A 229 9.00 113.75 -4.02
C ASP A 229 10.09 114.79 -4.30
N LYS A 230 10.69 114.66 -5.50
CA LYS A 230 11.73 115.56 -6.02
C LYS A 230 11.36 117.04 -5.86
N ASN A 231 10.13 117.40 -6.23
CA ASN A 231 9.73 118.81 -6.25
C ASN A 231 9.58 119.36 -4.84
N LYS A 232 9.05 118.53 -3.93
CA LYS A 232 8.93 118.88 -2.52
C LYS A 232 10.30 118.99 -1.84
N PHE A 233 11.20 118.03 -2.06
CA PHE A 233 12.55 118.06 -1.52
C PHE A 233 13.35 119.27 -2.03
N GLU A 234 13.29 119.54 -3.34
CA GLU A 234 13.94 120.70 -3.93
C GLU A 234 13.40 122.01 -3.31
N MET A 235 12.09 122.09 -3.10
CA MET A 235 11.45 123.25 -2.48
C MET A 235 11.86 123.43 -1.01
N ASP A 236 11.89 122.34 -0.22
CA ASP A 236 12.30 122.35 1.19
C ASP A 236 13.78 122.76 1.34
N VAL A 237 14.68 122.26 0.48
CA VAL A 237 16.10 122.64 0.46
C VAL A 237 16.27 124.10 0.04
N ARG A 238 15.52 124.57 -0.95
CA ARG A 238 15.52 126.00 -1.35
C ARG A 238 14.98 126.91 -0.24
N ASN A 239 13.97 126.47 0.51
CA ASN A 239 13.42 127.21 1.65
C ASN A 239 14.45 127.27 2.80
N LEU A 240 15.03 126.13 3.19
CA LEU A 240 16.12 126.07 4.17
C LEU A 240 17.33 126.92 3.76
N TRP A 241 17.70 126.91 2.48
CA TRP A 241 18.77 127.76 1.97
C TRP A 241 18.45 129.23 2.14
N ARG A 242 17.24 129.66 1.72
CA ARG A 242 16.74 131.04 1.87
C ARG A 242 16.73 131.50 3.33
N ASP A 243 16.39 130.59 4.25
CA ASP A 243 16.35 130.84 5.68
C ASP A 243 17.73 130.74 6.36
N SER A 244 18.72 130.18 5.67
CA SER A 244 20.07 130.07 6.19
C SER A 244 20.78 131.42 6.27
N ILE A 245 21.80 131.48 7.14
CA ILE A 245 22.61 132.67 7.34
C ILE A 245 23.41 133.03 6.07
N ILE A 246 23.68 132.04 5.21
CA ILE A 246 24.61 132.16 4.07
C ILE A 246 24.15 133.18 3.00
N PRO A 247 22.94 133.10 2.41
CA PRO A 247 22.50 134.12 1.46
C PRO A 247 22.27 135.48 2.12
N ARG A 248 21.90 135.51 3.41
CA ARG A 248 21.72 136.76 4.16
C ARG A 248 23.05 137.50 4.40
N THR A 249 24.11 136.79 4.76
CA THR A 249 25.44 137.37 4.96
C THR A 249 26.11 137.74 3.65
N LEU A 250 26.01 136.90 2.61
CA LEU A 250 26.52 137.20 1.27
C LEU A 250 25.82 138.42 0.66
N GLY A 251 24.49 138.55 0.83
CA GLY A 251 23.74 139.72 0.39
C GLY A 251 24.11 141.02 1.12
N THR A 252 24.47 140.94 2.42
CA THR A 252 24.90 142.10 3.21
C THR A 252 26.33 142.55 2.85
N LEU A 253 27.22 141.61 2.51
CA LEU A 253 28.59 141.88 2.07
C LEU A 253 28.66 142.58 0.70
N GLY A 254 27.65 142.38 -0.16
CA GLY A 254 27.58 142.96 -1.51
C GLY A 254 27.36 144.48 -1.56
N PHE A 255 26.91 145.12 -0.48
CA PHE A 255 26.66 146.57 -0.44
C PHE A 255 27.88 147.42 0.00
N ASN A 256 28.99 146.79 0.38
CA ASN A 256 30.20 147.51 0.81
C ASN A 256 31.17 147.71 -0.37
N LEU A 257 31.19 148.93 -0.91
CA LEU A 257 31.99 149.34 -2.08
C LEU A 257 33.53 149.31 -1.89
N TYR A 258 34.03 149.00 -0.69
CA TYR A 258 35.46 149.09 -0.32
C TYR A 258 36.11 147.76 0.12
N HIS A 259 35.48 146.60 -0.12
CA HIS A 259 36.08 145.30 0.22
C HIS A 259 36.84 144.65 -0.96
N PRO A 260 38.06 144.11 -0.73
CA PRO A 260 38.92 143.57 -1.80
C PRO A 260 38.40 142.29 -2.47
N LEU A 261 37.33 141.69 -1.92
CA LEU A 261 36.62 140.55 -2.49
C LEU A 261 35.47 140.93 -3.45
N GLY A 262 35.21 142.23 -3.65
CA GLY A 262 34.02 142.73 -4.37
C GLY A 262 33.86 142.25 -5.82
N SER A 263 34.95 141.94 -6.54
CA SER A 263 34.89 141.43 -7.92
C SER A 263 34.59 139.92 -8.00
N GLU A 264 34.96 139.13 -6.99
CA GLU A 264 34.71 137.69 -6.92
C GLU A 264 33.44 137.34 -6.13
N LEU A 265 32.94 138.26 -5.30
CA LEU A 265 31.73 138.08 -4.49
C LEU A 265 30.48 137.69 -5.31
N PRO A 266 30.21 138.27 -6.50
CA PRO A 266 29.07 137.86 -7.33
C PRO A 266 29.24 136.47 -7.96
N ALA A 267 30.48 135.99 -8.12
CA ALA A 267 30.76 134.64 -8.58
C ALA A 267 30.57 133.63 -7.45
N ILE A 268 31.04 133.96 -6.24
CA ILE A 268 30.84 133.17 -5.01
C ILE A 268 29.35 133.10 -4.68
N GLN A 269 28.61 134.21 -4.77
CA GLN A 269 27.17 134.25 -4.51
C GLN A 269 26.39 133.36 -5.49
N ARG A 270 26.70 133.41 -6.79
CA ARG A 270 26.08 132.49 -7.78
C ARG A 270 26.43 131.03 -7.53
N ALA A 271 27.67 130.73 -7.13
CA ALA A 271 28.07 129.38 -6.77
C ALA A 271 27.30 128.88 -5.54
N CYS A 272 27.16 129.71 -4.51
CA CYS A 272 26.36 129.41 -3.32
C CYS A 272 24.85 129.31 -3.63
N ASP A 273 24.28 130.17 -4.47
CA ASP A 273 22.86 130.10 -4.85
C ASP A 273 22.54 128.87 -5.73
N SER A 274 23.56 128.30 -6.38
CA SER A 274 23.45 127.03 -7.12
C SER A 274 23.52 125.79 -6.22
N LEU A 275 23.99 125.90 -4.96
CA LEU A 275 24.19 124.77 -4.05
C LEU A 275 22.91 123.94 -3.81
N PRO A 276 21.72 124.55 -3.56
CA PRO A 276 20.46 123.82 -3.42
C PRO A 276 20.13 122.95 -4.64
N SER A 277 20.38 123.49 -5.85
CA SER A 277 20.15 122.76 -7.10
C SER A 277 21.16 121.63 -7.29
N ILE A 278 22.43 121.86 -6.95
CA ILE A 278 23.49 120.85 -7.00
C ILE A 278 23.17 119.71 -6.02
N MET A 279 22.79 120.05 -4.79
CA MET A 279 22.44 119.09 -3.73
C MET A 279 21.21 118.26 -4.10
N THR A 280 20.18 118.87 -4.68
CA THR A 280 19.01 118.16 -5.22
C THR A 280 19.41 117.20 -6.34
N SER A 281 20.24 117.63 -7.28
CA SER A 281 20.71 116.76 -8.37
C SER A 281 21.52 115.56 -7.88
N LYS A 282 22.32 115.74 -6.81
CA LYS A 282 23.12 114.68 -6.20
C LYS A 282 22.27 113.68 -5.43
N VAL A 283 21.23 114.16 -4.74
CA VAL A 283 20.23 113.30 -4.09
C VAL A 283 19.45 112.49 -5.13
N GLU A 284 19.10 113.09 -6.27
CA GLU A 284 18.46 112.38 -7.38
C GLU A 284 19.37 111.36 -8.05
N GLU A 285 20.66 111.68 -8.23
CA GLU A 285 21.65 110.75 -8.76
C GLU A 285 21.81 109.53 -7.85
N LEU A 286 21.87 109.76 -6.53
CA LEU A 286 21.88 108.71 -5.53
C LEU A 286 20.57 107.89 -5.56
N ALA A 287 19.41 108.53 -5.66
CA ALA A 287 18.11 107.86 -5.73
C ALA A 287 17.96 107.01 -7.00
N ARG A 288 18.44 107.50 -8.15
CA ARG A 288 18.47 106.75 -9.42
C ARG A 288 19.40 105.54 -9.33
N SER A 289 20.61 105.73 -8.78
CA SER A 289 21.56 104.64 -8.54
C SER A 289 20.97 103.58 -7.62
N LEU A 290 20.34 103.99 -6.52
CA LEU A 290 19.68 103.09 -5.57
C LEU A 290 18.52 102.32 -6.22
N ARG A 291 17.71 102.98 -7.06
CA ARG A 291 16.61 102.33 -7.80
C ARG A 291 17.12 101.29 -8.79
N ALA A 292 18.16 101.62 -9.57
CA ALA A 292 18.79 100.67 -10.47
C ALA A 292 19.39 99.47 -9.72
N GLY A 293 19.95 99.70 -8.53
CA GLY A 293 20.40 98.62 -7.64
C GLY A 293 19.26 97.70 -7.16
N ILE A 294 18.12 98.27 -6.76
CA ILE A 294 16.92 97.50 -6.38
C ILE A 294 16.39 96.69 -7.56
N ASP A 295 16.30 97.28 -8.75
CA ASP A 295 15.82 96.61 -9.97
C ASP A 295 16.76 95.46 -10.39
N SER A 296 18.08 95.64 -10.25
CA SER A 296 19.06 94.58 -10.49
C SER A 296 18.90 93.40 -9.53
N VAL A 297 18.75 93.67 -8.22
CA VAL A 297 18.59 92.63 -7.20
C VAL A 297 17.25 91.89 -7.31
N THR A 298 16.20 92.57 -7.75
CA THR A 298 14.89 91.93 -7.98
C THR A 298 14.93 90.99 -9.19
N LEU A 299 15.55 91.41 -10.31
CA LEU A 299 15.78 90.55 -11.47
C LEU A 299 16.64 89.33 -11.15
N GLU A 300 17.73 89.49 -10.39
CA GLU A 300 18.53 88.35 -9.93
C GLU A 300 17.75 87.40 -9.04
N ASN A 301 16.92 87.91 -8.13
CA ASN A 301 16.06 87.08 -7.28
C ASN A 301 15.06 86.26 -8.11
N GLU A 302 14.42 86.86 -9.11
CA GLU A 302 13.52 86.11 -10.00
C GLU A 302 14.26 85.01 -10.76
N LYS A 303 15.46 85.30 -11.26
CA LYS A 303 16.30 84.32 -11.96
C LYS A 303 16.68 83.16 -11.04
N LEU A 304 17.11 83.46 -9.81
CA LEU A 304 17.46 82.45 -8.80
C LEU A 304 16.24 81.61 -8.40
N GLN A 305 15.06 82.20 -8.28
CA GLN A 305 13.82 81.46 -8.01
C GLN A 305 13.46 80.49 -9.13
N ARG A 306 13.60 80.90 -10.40
CA ARG A 306 13.39 80.02 -11.56
C ARG A 306 14.37 78.85 -11.54
N GLN A 307 15.66 79.11 -11.32
CA GLN A 307 16.68 78.06 -11.22
C GLN A 307 16.41 77.10 -10.05
N LYS A 308 16.00 77.61 -8.89
CA LYS A 308 15.62 76.79 -7.74
C LYS A 308 14.47 75.84 -8.09
N LEU A 309 13.41 76.36 -8.72
CA LEU A 309 12.25 75.55 -9.11
C LEU A 309 12.64 74.43 -10.10
N GLU A 310 13.49 74.75 -11.07
CA GLU A 310 13.98 73.79 -12.08
C GLU A 310 14.80 72.67 -11.43
N VAL A 311 15.69 73.02 -10.50
CA VAL A 311 16.48 72.03 -9.76
C VAL A 311 15.58 71.17 -8.86
N GLU A 312 14.62 71.76 -8.15
CA GLU A 312 13.66 71.00 -7.33
C GLU A 312 12.80 70.03 -8.16
N GLN A 313 12.36 70.43 -9.35
CA GLN A 313 11.61 69.56 -10.25
C GLN A 313 12.46 68.41 -10.78
N SER A 314 13.70 68.68 -11.20
CA SER A 314 14.62 67.64 -11.67
C SER A 314 14.99 66.62 -10.58
N LEU A 315 15.15 67.09 -9.34
CA LEU A 315 15.40 66.24 -8.19
C LEU A 315 14.22 65.31 -7.90
N ARG A 316 12.99 65.84 -7.91
CA ARG A 316 11.76 65.04 -7.72
C ARG A 316 11.61 63.97 -8.80
N ALA A 317 11.77 64.33 -10.06
CA ALA A 317 11.71 63.38 -11.17
C ALA A 317 12.77 62.27 -11.04
N SER A 318 13.99 62.61 -10.61
CA SER A 318 15.07 61.65 -10.37
C SER A 318 14.75 60.70 -9.21
N GLN A 319 14.18 61.19 -8.12
CA GLN A 319 13.75 60.37 -6.98
C GLN A 319 12.63 59.40 -7.37
N GLU A 320 11.58 59.88 -8.04
CA GLU A 320 10.48 59.03 -8.51
C GLU A 320 10.96 57.94 -9.47
N ALA A 321 11.90 58.26 -10.38
CA ALA A 321 12.49 57.28 -11.28
C ALA A 321 13.28 56.21 -10.52
N LYS A 322 14.09 56.61 -9.52
CA LYS A 322 14.84 55.67 -8.68
C LYS A 322 13.93 54.75 -7.88
N GLU A 323 12.86 55.28 -7.31
CA GLU A 323 11.89 54.51 -6.52
C GLU A 323 11.14 53.50 -7.38
N LYS A 324 10.70 53.89 -8.59
CA LYS A 324 10.09 52.96 -9.56
C LYS A 324 11.03 51.81 -9.94
N VAL A 325 12.31 52.10 -10.18
CA VAL A 325 13.31 51.06 -10.49
C VAL A 325 13.53 50.13 -9.31
N ALA A 326 13.59 50.65 -8.08
CA ALA A 326 13.75 49.85 -6.87
C ALA A 326 12.55 48.91 -6.65
N LEU A 327 11.33 49.43 -6.73
CA LEU A 327 10.09 48.65 -6.61
C LEU A 327 9.99 47.58 -7.69
N GLN A 328 10.36 47.91 -8.93
CA GLN A 328 10.37 46.94 -10.02
C GLN A 328 11.35 45.80 -9.75
N LYS A 329 12.56 46.11 -9.25
CA LYS A 329 13.57 45.10 -8.91
C LYS A 329 13.12 44.19 -7.77
N GLU A 330 12.47 44.75 -6.75
CA GLU A 330 11.92 43.98 -5.63
C GLU A 330 10.78 43.06 -6.09
N ARG A 331 9.87 43.56 -6.94
CA ARG A 331 8.82 42.76 -7.56
C ARG A 331 9.40 41.60 -8.36
N ASP A 332 10.42 41.84 -9.19
CA ASP A 332 11.09 40.80 -9.98
C ASP A 332 11.70 39.70 -9.10
N ARG A 333 12.27 40.09 -7.96
CA ARG A 333 12.83 39.15 -6.99
C ARG A 333 11.73 38.28 -6.36
N LEU A 334 10.65 38.90 -5.88
CA LEU A 334 9.53 38.18 -5.25
C LEU A 334 8.85 37.22 -6.23
N VAL A 335 8.70 37.60 -7.51
CA VAL A 335 8.17 36.72 -8.56
C VAL A 335 9.06 35.49 -8.75
N LYS A 336 10.39 35.66 -8.78
CA LYS A 336 11.33 34.54 -8.89
C LYS A 336 11.26 33.59 -7.68
N GLU A 337 11.26 34.13 -6.47
CA GLU A 337 11.14 33.34 -5.24
C GLU A 337 9.81 32.55 -5.22
N LEU A 338 8.71 33.17 -5.68
CA LEU A 338 7.40 32.53 -5.76
C LEU A 338 7.37 31.39 -6.81
N GLU A 339 7.99 31.59 -7.98
CA GLU A 339 8.13 30.52 -8.98
C GLU A 339 8.95 29.33 -8.47
N GLU A 340 10.03 29.59 -7.74
CA GLU A 340 10.87 28.55 -7.15
C GLU A 340 10.10 27.75 -6.09
N LYS A 341 9.41 28.43 -5.18
CA LYS A 341 8.54 27.79 -4.17
C LYS A 341 7.42 26.98 -4.80
N LYS A 342 6.86 27.45 -5.92
CA LYS A 342 5.86 26.68 -6.69
C LYS A 342 6.45 25.39 -7.25
N ARG A 343 7.67 25.41 -7.79
CA ARG A 343 8.36 24.19 -8.28
C ARG A 343 8.66 23.20 -7.15
N GLU A 344 9.12 23.69 -6.00
CA GLU A 344 9.34 22.86 -4.81
C GLU A 344 8.05 22.16 -4.35
N ALA A 345 6.93 22.90 -4.30
CA ALA A 345 5.63 22.37 -3.91
C ALA A 345 5.13 21.28 -4.88
N GLU A 346 5.28 21.49 -6.19
CA GLU A 346 4.94 20.48 -7.21
C GLU A 346 5.80 19.22 -7.07
N HIS A 347 7.10 19.36 -6.80
CA HIS A 347 7.99 18.22 -6.55
C HIS A 347 7.60 17.42 -5.30
N LEU A 348 7.28 18.10 -4.19
CA LEU A 348 6.80 17.44 -2.98
C LEU A 348 5.47 16.73 -3.20
N LYS A 349 4.56 17.32 -3.98
CA LYS A 349 3.28 16.71 -4.36
C LYS A 349 3.48 15.42 -5.17
N LEU A 350 4.41 15.41 -6.11
CA LEU A 350 4.83 14.21 -6.85
C LEU A 350 5.38 13.12 -5.91
N GLN A 351 6.26 13.48 -4.97
CA GLN A 351 6.78 12.50 -3.99
C GLN A 351 5.68 11.91 -3.11
N LEU A 352 4.73 12.73 -2.67
CA LEU A 352 3.58 12.27 -1.88
C LEU A 352 2.70 11.32 -2.69
N ALA A 353 2.44 11.62 -3.96
CA ALA A 353 1.67 10.74 -4.84
C ALA A 353 2.33 9.36 -4.99
N VAL A 354 3.65 9.33 -5.22
CA VAL A 354 4.43 8.08 -5.32
C VAL A 354 4.38 7.27 -4.01
N LYS A 355 4.55 7.93 -2.86
CA LYS A 355 4.46 7.26 -1.55
C LYS A 355 3.05 6.74 -1.28
N SER A 356 2.02 7.50 -1.67
CA SER A 356 0.61 7.09 -1.54
C SER A 356 0.32 5.84 -2.36
N SER A 357 0.76 5.79 -3.63
CA SER A 357 0.55 4.61 -4.47
C SER A 357 1.30 3.37 -3.95
N ALA A 358 2.51 3.56 -3.39
CA ALA A 358 3.26 2.46 -2.76
C ALA A 358 2.53 1.93 -1.51
N LEU A 359 1.94 2.81 -0.71
CA LEU A 359 1.14 2.42 0.46
C LEU A 359 -0.12 1.66 0.05
N GLU A 360 -0.85 2.12 -0.97
CA GLU A 360 -2.03 1.43 -1.50
C GLU A 360 -1.69 0.03 -2.02
N THR A 361 -0.56 -0.11 -2.73
CA THR A 361 -0.08 -1.42 -3.20
C THR A 361 0.19 -2.36 -2.02
N CYS A 362 0.80 -1.85 -0.95
CA CYS A 362 1.07 -2.63 0.27
C CYS A 362 -0.23 -3.05 0.99
N ILE A 363 -1.21 -2.14 1.09
CA ILE A 363 -2.53 -2.43 1.68
C ILE A 363 -3.24 -3.52 0.87
N THR A 364 -3.17 -3.44 -0.46
CA THR A 364 -3.80 -4.41 -1.37
C THR A 364 -3.14 -5.79 -1.26
N ALA A 365 -1.80 -5.84 -1.19
CA ALA A 365 -1.06 -7.09 -0.98
C ALA A 365 -1.39 -7.73 0.38
N LYS A 366 -1.58 -6.93 1.43
CA LYS A 366 -1.96 -7.41 2.77
C LYS A 366 -3.40 -7.93 2.83
N SER A 367 -4.32 -7.32 2.09
CA SER A 367 -5.73 -7.72 2.08
C SER A 367 -5.99 -9.01 1.29
N GLN A 368 -5.17 -9.32 0.28
CA GLN A 368 -5.23 -10.59 -0.47
C GLN A 368 -4.77 -11.83 0.32
N LEU A 369 -4.15 -11.66 1.50
CA LEU A 369 -3.74 -12.76 2.39
C LEU A 369 -4.86 -13.22 3.36
N THR A 370 -6.09 -12.72 3.21
CA THR A 370 -7.25 -13.14 4.02
C THR A 370 -8.03 -14.24 3.29
N ILE A 371 -7.93 -15.45 3.85
CA ILE A 371 -8.50 -16.74 3.43
C ILE A 371 -9.96 -16.66 2.91
N PRO A 372 -10.29 -17.24 1.74
CA PRO A 372 -11.63 -17.79 1.49
C PRO A 372 -11.72 -19.18 2.12
N GLY A 373 -12.70 -19.39 2.99
CA GLY A 373 -12.97 -20.66 3.65
C GLY A 373 -13.27 -21.82 2.67
N PRO A 374 -13.27 -23.07 3.14
CA PRO A 374 -13.36 -24.25 2.28
C PRO A 374 -14.76 -24.36 1.67
N ARG A 375 -14.86 -24.29 0.34
CA ARG A 375 -16.07 -24.68 -0.39
C ARG A 375 -16.11 -26.20 -0.60
N PRO A 376 -17.31 -26.82 -0.65
CA PRO A 376 -17.47 -28.23 -0.95
C PRO A 376 -17.07 -28.55 -2.39
N ALA A 377 -16.45 -29.71 -2.58
CA ALA A 377 -16.02 -30.22 -3.87
C ALA A 377 -17.20 -30.41 -4.84
N VAL A 378 -17.08 -29.83 -6.03
CA VAL A 378 -17.87 -30.11 -7.23
C VAL A 378 -16.93 -30.78 -8.24
N PRO A 379 -17.37 -31.76 -9.06
CA PRO A 379 -16.49 -32.49 -9.97
C PRO A 379 -15.95 -31.59 -11.09
N ALA A 380 -14.66 -31.72 -11.35
CA ALA A 380 -13.96 -30.99 -12.40
C ALA A 380 -14.42 -31.45 -13.79
N HIS A 381 -14.86 -30.50 -14.62
CA HIS A 381 -14.82 -30.65 -16.07
C HIS A 381 -13.39 -30.42 -16.56
N ASN A 382 -12.91 -31.33 -17.42
CA ASN A 382 -11.61 -31.23 -18.08
C ASN A 382 -11.46 -29.89 -18.82
N PRO A 383 -10.34 -29.17 -18.67
CA PRO A 383 -10.04 -28.03 -19.53
C PRO A 383 -9.79 -28.52 -20.97
N PRO A 384 -10.19 -27.75 -21.99
CA PRO A 384 -10.01 -28.12 -23.38
C PRO A 384 -8.51 -28.19 -23.74
N PRO A 385 -8.13 -29.01 -24.74
CA PRO A 385 -6.74 -29.16 -25.16
C PRO A 385 -6.20 -27.81 -25.65
N ILE A 386 -5.03 -27.42 -25.13
CA ILE A 386 -4.33 -26.22 -25.56
C ILE A 386 -3.85 -26.43 -27.00
N ASP A 387 -4.32 -25.56 -27.90
CA ASP A 387 -3.91 -25.55 -29.30
C ASP A 387 -2.42 -25.19 -29.42
N PRO A 388 -1.57 -26.09 -29.99
CA PRO A 388 -0.14 -25.86 -30.14
C PRO A 388 0.19 -24.61 -30.98
N ALA A 389 -0.72 -24.14 -31.83
CA ALA A 389 -0.52 -22.91 -32.60
C ALA A 389 -0.50 -21.66 -31.69
N SER A 390 -1.35 -21.62 -30.66
CA SER A 390 -1.39 -20.48 -29.72
C SER A 390 -0.16 -20.41 -28.82
N LEU A 391 0.45 -21.57 -28.53
CA LEU A 391 1.65 -21.67 -27.71
C LEU A 391 2.89 -21.20 -28.47
N GLU A 392 2.98 -21.50 -29.78
CA GLU A 392 4.04 -20.99 -30.64
C GLU A 392 3.90 -19.49 -30.90
N GLU A 393 2.68 -18.96 -31.03
CA GLU A 393 2.49 -17.50 -31.14
C GLU A 393 2.88 -16.76 -29.86
N PHE A 394 2.58 -17.33 -28.69
CA PHE A 394 2.98 -16.78 -27.40
C PHE A 394 4.51 -16.80 -27.22
N LYS A 395 5.19 -17.88 -27.61
CA LYS A 395 6.66 -17.95 -27.64
C LYS A 395 7.26 -16.88 -28.55
N ARG A 396 6.67 -16.66 -29.73
CA ARG A 396 7.14 -15.67 -30.71
C ARG A 396 7.05 -14.25 -30.15
N ARG A 397 5.94 -13.92 -29.47
CA ARG A 397 5.75 -12.61 -28.82
C ARG A 397 6.74 -12.35 -27.69
N ILE A 398 7.11 -13.37 -26.92
CA ILE A 398 8.14 -13.21 -25.88
C ILE A 398 9.53 -13.01 -26.49
N LEU A 399 9.86 -13.71 -27.58
CA LEU A 399 11.14 -13.54 -28.27
C LEU A 399 11.28 -12.17 -28.96
N ASP A 400 10.21 -11.66 -29.56
CA ASP A 400 10.21 -10.32 -30.16
C ASP A 400 10.23 -9.20 -29.10
N SER A 401 9.62 -9.43 -27.93
CA SER A 401 9.68 -8.50 -26.78
C SER A 401 11.07 -8.37 -26.17
N GLN A 402 11.95 -9.36 -26.34
CA GLN A 402 13.32 -9.32 -25.80
C GLN A 402 14.36 -8.82 -26.81
N ARG A 403 13.95 -8.50 -28.04
CA ARG A 403 14.85 -7.90 -29.04
C ARG A 403 14.93 -6.39 -28.82
N ALA A 404 15.97 -5.96 -28.09
CA ALA A 404 16.29 -4.55 -27.93
C ALA A 404 16.54 -3.87 -29.31
N PRO A 405 16.12 -2.60 -29.50
CA PRO A 405 16.35 -1.90 -30.76
C PRO A 405 17.84 -1.65 -30.95
N ALA A 406 18.35 -2.02 -32.13
CA ALA A 406 19.68 -1.68 -32.57
C ALA A 406 19.79 -0.15 -32.68
N SER A 407 20.43 0.48 -31.69
CA SER A 407 20.88 1.87 -31.81
C SER A 407 21.98 1.93 -32.85
N ASN A 408 21.64 2.54 -33.99
CA ASN A 408 22.59 3.10 -34.94
C ASN A 408 23.47 4.12 -34.22
N VAL A 409 24.72 3.75 -33.94
CA VAL A 409 25.78 4.72 -33.64
C VAL A 409 26.36 5.17 -34.97
N LEU A 410 25.85 6.29 -35.46
CA LEU A 410 26.49 7.12 -36.48
C LEU A 410 27.17 8.29 -35.77
N VAL A 411 28.20 8.85 -36.43
CA VAL A 411 29.03 10.03 -36.09
C VAL A 411 30.31 9.71 -35.30
N SER A 412 31.49 10.22 -35.64
CA SER A 412 32.14 10.67 -36.87
C SER A 412 33.57 10.98 -36.42
N ALA A 413 34.55 10.58 -37.20
CA ALA A 413 35.92 11.03 -37.03
C ALA A 413 36.12 12.44 -37.61
N SER A 414 37.10 13.14 -37.02
CA SER A 414 37.97 14.18 -37.61
C SER A 414 37.39 15.56 -37.98
N GLY A 415 38.09 16.60 -37.49
CA GLY A 415 37.93 18.01 -37.87
C GLY A 415 38.46 18.94 -36.79
#